data_AF-A0A2V8X078-F1
#
_entry.id   AF-A0A2V8X078-F1
#
_cell.length_a   1.000
_cell.length_b   1.000
_cell.length_c   1.000
_cell.angle_alpha   90.00
_cell.angle_beta   90.00
_cell.angle_gamma   90.00
#
_symmetry.space_group_name_H-M   'P 1'
#
loop_
_entity.id
_entity.type
_entity.pdbx_description
1 polymer ?
#
loop_
_entity_poly.entity_id
_entity_poly.type
_entity_poly.pdbx_seq_one_letter_code
_entity_poly.pdbx_strand_id
1 'polypeptide(L)'
;MHFGLHAAEGALLFVLRKTRTALLIDGIEKMTSMTRLQALPLSFCHEERRWYRGLTALDQTVVPVVHPDGFLSPEELALLDAALLEADHSAAEALEGTNPAQ
;
A
#
# COMPACT_ATOMS: atom_id res chain seq x y z
N MET A 1 -11.21 -1.38 10.14
CA MET A 1 -12.13 -0.78 9.14
C MET A 1 -11.76 0.71 9.03
N HIS A 2 -10.98 1.14 8.04
CA HIS A 2 -10.43 2.51 8.01
C HIS A 2 -11.08 3.49 7.02
N PHE A 3 -11.99 3.07 6.13
CA PHE A 3 -12.65 4.00 5.18
C PHE A 3 -14.12 3.71 4.88
N GLY A 4 -14.79 2.82 5.64
CA GLY A 4 -16.19 2.46 5.38
C GLY A 4 -16.45 1.84 4.00
N LEU A 5 -15.41 1.44 3.28
CA LEU A 5 -15.52 0.78 1.99
C LEU A 5 -15.90 -0.69 2.20
N HIS A 6 -17.02 -1.12 1.62
CA HIS A 6 -17.31 -2.54 1.48
C HIS A 6 -16.21 -3.17 0.62
N ALA A 7 -15.65 -4.29 1.06
CA ALA A 7 -14.72 -5.06 0.25
C ALA A 7 -15.43 -5.45 -1.05
N ALA A 8 -15.08 -4.80 -2.16
CA ALA A 8 -15.70 -5.06 -3.44
C ALA A 8 -15.29 -6.45 -3.94
N GLU A 9 -16.25 -7.23 -4.45
CA GLU A 9 -15.97 -8.43 -5.23
C GLU A 9 -15.15 -8.01 -6.46
N GLY A 10 -13.86 -8.36 -6.48
CA GLY A 10 -12.92 -7.93 -7.55
C GLY A 10 -11.70 -7.14 -7.09
N ALA A 11 -11.49 -6.97 -5.79
CA ALA A 11 -10.31 -6.28 -5.28
C ALA A 11 -8.99 -6.98 -5.68
N LEU A 12 -8.08 -6.23 -6.31
CA LEU A 12 -6.72 -6.63 -6.66
C LEU A 12 -5.72 -6.07 -5.64
N LEU A 13 -4.64 -6.79 -5.43
CA LEU A 13 -3.51 -6.31 -4.64
C LEU A 13 -2.44 -5.72 -5.56
N PHE A 14 -2.17 -4.43 -5.43
CA PHE A 14 -1.14 -3.72 -6.18
C PHE A 14 0.13 -3.54 -5.35
N VAL A 15 1.18 -4.29 -5.69
CA VAL A 15 2.43 -4.31 -4.92
C VAL A 15 3.41 -3.24 -5.41
N LEU A 16 3.79 -2.34 -4.51
CA LEU A 16 4.75 -1.27 -4.79
C LEU A 16 6.18 -1.74 -4.48
N ARG A 17 6.85 -2.39 -5.45
CA ARG A 17 8.13 -3.10 -5.22
C ARG A 17 9.29 -2.33 -4.58
N LYS A 18 9.29 -1.00 -4.64
CA LYS A 18 10.35 -0.17 -4.01
C LYS A 18 10.01 0.24 -2.58
N THR A 19 8.81 -0.06 -2.12
CA THR A 19 8.35 0.18 -0.76
C THR A 19 7.80 -1.13 -0.18
N ARG A 20 7.58 -1.17 1.13
CA ARG A 20 6.98 -2.33 1.81
C ARG A 20 5.45 -2.17 1.88
N THR A 21 4.85 -1.73 0.77
CA THR A 21 3.44 -1.37 0.72
C THR A 21 2.74 -2.11 -0.42
N ALA A 22 1.55 -2.62 -0.12
CA ALA A 22 0.62 -3.12 -1.11
C ALA A 22 -0.73 -2.41 -0.94
N LEU A 23 -1.34 -2.04 -2.05
CA LEU A 23 -2.62 -1.33 -2.07
C LEU A 23 -3.72 -2.28 -2.51
N LEU A 24 -4.85 -2.25 -1.80
CA LEU A 24 -6.07 -2.89 -2.25
C LEU A 24 -6.77 -1.94 -3.22
N ILE A 25 -7.00 -2.37 -4.46
CA ILE A 25 -7.60 -1.55 -5.53
C ILE A 25 -8.72 -2.31 -6.24
N ASP A 26 -9.67 -1.61 -6.83
CA ASP A 26 -10.76 -2.25 -7.59
C ASP A 26 -10.32 -2.73 -8.98
N GLY A 27 -9.26 -2.13 -9.53
CA GLY A 27 -8.77 -2.47 -10.88
C GLY A 27 -7.68 -1.54 -11.38
N ILE A 28 -7.06 -1.93 -12.49
CA ILE A 28 -6.09 -1.11 -13.23
C ILE A 28 -6.72 -0.75 -14.57
N GLU A 29 -6.97 0.55 -14.79
CA GLU A 29 -7.59 1.02 -16.03
C GLU A 29 -6.58 1.03 -17.19
N LYS A 30 -5.43 1.69 -17.00
CA LYS A 30 -4.39 1.83 -18.03
C LYS A 30 -3.03 2.16 -17.44
N MET A 31 -1.98 1.91 -18.22
CA MET A 31 -0.63 2.40 -17.95
C MET A 31 -0.30 3.51 -18.95
N THR A 32 0.14 4.66 -18.45
CA THR A 32 0.47 5.82 -19.30
C THR A 32 1.60 6.64 -18.70
N SER A 33 2.23 7.48 -19.52
CA SER A 33 3.27 8.40 -19.10
C SER A 33 2.68 9.70 -18.56
N MET A 34 3.13 10.11 -17.39
CA MET A 34 2.80 11.42 -16.83
C MET A 34 3.70 12.50 -17.47
N THR A 35 3.10 13.54 -18.04
CA THR A 35 3.84 14.65 -18.68
C THR A 35 4.13 15.79 -17.71
N ARG A 36 3.24 16.04 -16.74
CA ARG A 36 3.38 17.11 -15.75
C ARG A 36 2.79 16.68 -14.40
N LEU A 37 3.49 17.03 -13.33
CA LEU A 37 2.99 16.97 -11.96
C LEU A 37 2.72 18.39 -11.47
N GLN A 38 1.48 18.65 -11.04
CA GLN A 38 1.09 19.90 -10.39
C GLN A 38 1.18 19.76 -8.88
N ALA A 39 1.48 20.86 -8.20
CA ALA A 39 1.53 20.89 -6.74
C ALA A 39 0.17 20.50 -6.14
N LEU A 40 0.21 19.87 -4.96
CA LEU A 40 -1.00 19.46 -4.26
C LEU A 40 -1.77 20.70 -3.75
N PRO A 41 -3.06 20.87 -4.11
CA PRO A 41 -3.86 21.98 -3.63
C PRO A 41 -3.96 22.04 -2.09
N LEU A 42 -4.16 23.23 -1.54
CA LEU A 42 -4.28 23.44 -0.09
C LEU A 42 -5.54 22.81 0.52
N SER A 43 -6.50 22.40 -0.29
CA SER A 43 -7.70 21.67 0.16
C SER A 43 -7.40 20.25 0.63
N PHE A 44 -6.26 19.67 0.24
CA PHE A 44 -5.81 18.37 0.74
C PHE A 44 -5.23 18.52 2.14
N CYS A 45 -5.69 17.69 3.08
CA CYS A 45 -5.40 17.83 4.50
C CYS A 45 -4.90 16.51 5.11
N HIS A 46 -4.27 16.62 6.28
CA HIS A 46 -3.88 15.47 7.10
C HIS A 46 -3.03 14.43 6.33
N GLU A 47 -3.47 13.17 6.35
CA GLU A 47 -2.80 12.03 5.75
C GLU A 47 -2.72 12.13 4.24
N GLU A 48 -3.70 12.78 3.59
CA GLU A 48 -3.71 12.94 2.13
C GLU A 48 -2.48 13.72 1.63
N ARG A 49 -1.98 14.69 2.40
CA ARG A 49 -0.75 15.42 2.05
C ARG A 49 0.51 14.56 2.16
N ARG A 50 0.43 13.44 2.87
CA ARG A 50 1.49 12.44 2.94
C ARG A 50 1.35 11.42 1.82
N TRP A 51 0.13 10.96 1.56
CA TRP A 51 -0.19 9.96 0.54
C TRP A 51 -0.04 10.45 -0.89
N TYR A 52 -0.24 11.75 -1.15
CA TYR A 52 -0.18 12.32 -2.49
C TYR A 52 0.95 13.33 -2.62
N ARG A 53 1.75 13.19 -3.68
CA ARG A 53 2.81 14.16 -4.01
C ARG A 53 2.34 15.30 -4.92
N GLY A 54 1.16 15.18 -5.50
CA GLY A 54 0.61 16.17 -6.42
C GLY A 54 -0.52 15.62 -7.27
N LEU A 55 -0.92 16.39 -8.27
CA LEU A 55 -1.97 16.03 -9.22
C LEU A 55 -1.42 15.97 -10.64
N THR A 56 -2.01 15.14 -11.48
CA THR A 56 -1.74 15.16 -12.92
C THR A 56 -3.03 15.12 -13.72
N ALA A 57 -2.99 15.69 -14.92
CA ALA A 57 -4.09 15.58 -15.86
C ALA A 57 -3.79 14.45 -16.84
N LEU A 58 -4.71 13.48 -16.91
CA LEU A 58 -4.70 12.41 -17.90
C LEU A 58 -5.98 12.53 -18.71
N ASP A 59 -5.85 12.77 -20.01
CA ASP A 59 -6.95 13.04 -20.93
C ASP A 59 -7.82 14.21 -20.43
N GLN A 60 -9.05 13.94 -19.98
CA GLN A 60 -9.98 14.95 -19.43
C GLN A 60 -10.18 14.80 -17.91
N THR A 61 -9.34 14.02 -17.24
CA THR A 61 -9.47 13.71 -15.81
C THR A 61 -8.25 14.19 -15.03
N VAL A 62 -8.51 14.79 -13.86
CA VAL A 62 -7.46 15.12 -12.89
C VAL A 62 -7.36 13.97 -11.90
N VAL A 63 -6.18 13.36 -11.81
CA VAL A 63 -5.93 12.23 -10.91
C VAL A 63 -4.84 12.57 -9.89
N PRO A 64 -5.00 12.19 -8.61
CA PRO A 64 -3.96 12.35 -7.63
C PRO A 64 -2.83 11.35 -7.87
N VAL A 65 -1.60 11.80 -7.67
CA VAL A 65 -0.40 11.00 -7.86
C VAL A 65 0.14 10.60 -6.49
N VAL A 66 0.17 9.30 -6.24
CA VAL A 66 0.59 8.73 -4.96
C VAL A 66 2.08 8.97 -4.68
N HIS A 67 2.41 9.15 -3.41
CA HIS A 67 3.74 9.12 -2.84
C HIS A 67 3.90 7.77 -2.11
N PRO A 68 4.57 6.77 -2.71
CA PRO A 68 4.63 5.41 -2.16
C PRO A 68 5.12 5.33 -0.71
N ASP A 69 6.12 6.14 -0.35
CA ASP A 69 6.68 6.18 1.01
C ASP A 69 5.75 6.90 2.01
N GLY A 70 4.68 7.52 1.52
CA GLY A 70 3.72 8.22 2.35
C GLY A 70 2.64 7.35 2.97
N PHE A 71 2.46 6.11 2.49
CA PHE A 71 1.36 5.24 2.92
C PHE A 71 1.54 4.62 4.30
N LEU A 72 2.77 4.24 4.64
CA LEU A 72 3.10 3.66 5.94
C LEU A 72 4.05 4.59 6.68
N SER A 73 3.74 4.87 7.95
CA SER A 73 4.64 5.60 8.84
C SER A 73 5.84 4.73 9.25
N PRO A 74 6.93 5.33 9.73
CA PRO A 74 8.05 4.59 10.28
C PRO A 74 7.64 3.66 11.44
N GLU A 75 6.69 4.09 12.26
CA GLU A 75 6.15 3.30 13.37
C GLU A 75 5.35 2.09 12.86
N GLU A 76 4.52 2.27 11.83
CA GLU A 76 3.78 1.17 11.21
C GLU A 76 4.72 0.16 10.53
N LEU A 77 5.80 0.65 9.92
CA LEU A 77 6.84 -0.20 9.36
C LEU A 77 7.58 -1.01 10.44
N ALA A 78 7.88 -0.40 11.59
CA ALA A 78 8.50 -1.10 12.70
C ALA A 78 7.58 -2.19 13.29
N LEU A 79 6.27 -1.92 13.36
CA LEU A 79 5.28 -2.91 13.76
C LEU A 79 5.19 -4.07 12.75
N LEU A 80 5.25 -3.76 11.45
CA LEU A 80 5.27 -4.77 10.40
C LEU A 80 6.52 -5.66 10.51
N ASP A 81 7.69 -5.05 10.75
CA ASP A 81 8.95 -5.78 10.92
C ASP A 81 8.90 -6.71 12.14
N ALA A 82 8.36 -6.24 13.27
CA ALA A 82 8.17 -7.08 14.45
C ALA A 82 7.20 -8.25 14.18
N ALA A 83 6.08 -8.00 13.51
CA ALA A 83 5.11 -9.04 13.18
C ALA A 83 5.68 -10.12 12.23
N LEU A 84 6.54 -9.73 11.29
CA LEU A 84 7.22 -10.66 10.37
C LEU A 84 8.20 -11.55 11.12
N LEU A 85 8.97 -11.01 12.07
CA LEU A 85 9.89 -11.78 12.91
C LEU A 85 9.16 -12.85 13.74
N GLU A 86 8.04 -12.47 14.37
CA GLU A 86 7.20 -13.41 15.14
C GLU A 86 6.60 -14.52 14.25
N ALA A 87 6.18 -14.17 13.04
CA ALA A 87 5.64 -15.14 12.08
C ALA A 87 6.72 -16.14 11.63
N ASP A 88 7.94 -15.67 11.39
CA ASP A 88 9.08 -16.53 11.01
C ASP A 88 9.46 -17.49 12.16
N HIS A 89 9.46 -17.02 13.41
CA HIS A 89 9.68 -17.88 14.59
C HIS A 89 8.59 -18.94 14.74
N SER A 90 7.32 -18.55 14.58
CA SER A 90 6.18 -19.47 14.65
C SER A 90 6.22 -20.53 13.53
N ALA A 91 6.67 -20.16 12.33
CA ALA A 91 6.82 -21.09 11.21
C ALA A 91 7.97 -22.09 11.41
N ALA A 92 9.07 -21.67 12.05
CA ALA A 92 10.19 -22.54 12.38
C ALA A 92 9.81 -23.61 13.43
N GLU A 93 9.10 -23.23 14.49
CA GLU A 93 8.63 -24.15 15.53
C GLU A 93 7.61 -25.18 15.00
N ALA A 94 6.75 -24.77 14.06
CA ALA A 94 5.81 -25.67 13.40
C ALA A 94 6.52 -26.77 12.57
N LEU A 95 7.68 -26.48 12.00
CA LEU A 95 8.48 -27.45 11.24
C LEU A 95 9.22 -28.43 12.17
N GLU A 96 9.65 -28.01 13.36
CA GLU A 96 10.27 -28.90 14.36
C GLU A 96 9.27 -29.81 15.08
N GLY A 97 8.00 -29.41 15.20
CA GLY A 97 6.92 -30.22 15.77
C GLY A 97 6.46 -31.39 14.90
N THR A 98 6.89 -31.47 13.64
CA THR A 98 6.51 -32.54 12.69
C THR A 98 7.67 -33.52 12.48
N ASN A 99 8.25 -34.02 13.57
CA ASN A 99 9.16 -35.16 13.50
C ASN A 99 8.30 -36.45 13.54
N PRO A 100 8.19 -37.24 12.46
CA PRO A 100 7.47 -38.50 12.51
C PRO A 100 8.33 -39.52 13.25
N ALA A 101 8.22 -39.53 14.58
CA ALA A 101 8.83 -40.55 15.40
C ALA A 101 7.88 -41.76 15.53
N GLN A 102 8.28 -42.81 14.79
CA GLN A 102 8.09 -44.26 15.01
C GLN A 102 6.70 -44.89 14.90
#